data_AF-A0A316A5W9-F1
#
_entry.id   AF-A0A316A5W9-F1
#
_cell.length_a   1.000
_cell.length_b   1.000
_cell.length_c   1.000
_cell.angle_alpha   90.00
_cell.angle_beta   90.00
_cell.angle_gamma   90.00
#
_symmetry.space_group_name_H-M   'P 1'
#
loop_
_entity.id
_entity.type
_entity.pdbx_description
1 polymer ?
#
loop_
_entity_poly.entity_id
_entity_poly.type
_entity_poly.pdbx_seq_one_letter_code
_entity_poly.pdbx_strand_id
1 'polypeptide(L)'
;MIPGEVLVAENAEPVATLPGAPRTTLVVVNTGDRPVQVGSHFHFAQANTALSFDRTAAHGLRLDVAAGTAVRFEPGVEREVVLVPLAGARVVPGLTLPAPGDLGGQR
;
A
#
# COMPACT_ATOMS: atom_id res chain seq x y z
N MET A 1 16.13 -22.09 30.73
CA MET A 1 16.60 -20.80 30.20
C MET A 1 16.72 -20.98 28.69
N ILE A 2 16.03 -20.15 27.91
CA ILE A 2 15.99 -20.23 26.45
C ILE A 2 16.70 -18.99 25.90
N PRO A 3 17.98 -19.09 25.48
CA PRO A 3 18.70 -17.96 24.89
C PRO A 3 17.95 -17.40 23.67
N GLY A 4 17.68 -16.09 23.70
CA GLY A 4 16.99 -15.39 22.60
C GLY A 4 15.46 -15.44 22.65
N GLU A 5 14.85 -15.94 23.74
CA GLU A 5 13.40 -15.89 23.88
C GLU A 5 12.88 -14.45 23.93
N VAL A 6 11.81 -14.19 23.16
CA VAL A 6 11.08 -12.93 23.19
C VAL A 6 9.76 -13.18 23.90
N LEU A 7 9.64 -12.64 25.11
CA LEU A 7 8.41 -12.72 25.90
C LEU A 7 7.55 -11.50 25.58
N VAL A 8 6.46 -11.73 24.84
CA VAL A 8 5.45 -10.71 24.57
C VAL A 8 4.43 -10.73 25.71
N ALA A 9 3.86 -9.57 26.06
CA ALA A 9 2.81 -9.53 27.07
C ALA A 9 1.60 -10.35 26.61
N GLU A 10 1.04 -11.18 27.50
CA GLU A 10 -0.12 -12.05 27.18
C GLU A 10 -1.34 -11.26 26.72
N ASN A 11 -1.48 -10.01 27.20
CA ASN A 11 -2.55 -9.09 26.86
C ASN A 11 -2.05 -7.92 26.01
N ALA A 12 -1.06 -8.14 25.14
CA ALA A 12 -0.59 -7.11 24.23
C ALA A 12 -1.68 -6.77 23.21
N GLU A 13 -2.11 -5.52 23.19
CA GLU A 13 -3.01 -5.02 22.16
C GLU A 13 -2.31 -5.01 20.78
N PRO A 14 -3.05 -5.24 19.68
CA PRO A 14 -2.52 -5.13 18.34
C PRO A 14 -1.88 -3.76 18.08
N VAL A 15 -0.68 -3.76 17.49
CA VAL A 15 0.00 -2.52 17.11
C VAL A 15 -0.68 -1.92 15.89
N ALA A 16 -1.29 -0.75 16.05
CA ALA A 16 -1.85 0.01 14.95
C ALA A 16 -0.73 0.58 14.05
N THR A 17 -0.83 0.35 12.74
CA THR A 17 0.17 0.81 11.76
C THR A 17 0.09 2.33 11.51
N LEU A 18 -1.11 2.85 11.29
CA LEU A 18 -1.39 4.28 11.07
C LEU A 18 -2.72 4.68 11.74
N PRO A 19 -2.71 4.93 13.06
CA PRO A 19 -3.91 5.38 13.77
C PRO A 19 -4.35 6.76 13.26
N GLY A 20 -5.65 6.94 13.03
CA GLY A 20 -6.25 8.22 12.62
C GLY A 20 -6.05 8.63 11.16
N ALA A 21 -5.26 7.90 10.37
CA ALA A 21 -5.11 8.20 8.95
C ALA A 21 -6.40 7.90 8.16
N PRO A 22 -6.77 8.76 7.18
CA PRO A 22 -7.90 8.48 6.30
C PRO A 22 -7.61 7.23 5.46
N ARG A 23 -8.65 6.44 5.20
CA ARG A 23 -8.58 5.18 4.46
C ARG A 23 -9.48 5.23 3.24
N THR A 24 -8.92 4.82 2.10
CA THR A 24 -9.63 4.70 0.84
C THR A 24 -9.65 3.24 0.43
N THR A 25 -10.84 2.66 0.32
CA THR A 25 -11.02 1.29 -0.16
C THR A 25 -11.21 1.29 -1.67
N LEU A 26 -10.45 0.46 -2.38
CA LEU A 26 -10.58 0.27 -3.83
C LEU A 26 -10.68 -1.21 -4.18
N VAL A 27 -11.48 -1.54 -5.18
CA VAL A 27 -11.48 -2.84 -5.84
C VAL A 27 -10.46 -2.81 -6.97
N VAL A 28 -9.59 -3.81 -7.01
CA VAL A 28 -8.49 -3.94 -7.97
C VAL A 28 -8.61 -5.27 -8.69
N VAL A 29 -8.49 -5.24 -10.02
CA VAL A 29 -8.51 -6.45 -10.85
C VAL A 29 -7.23 -6.51 -11.68
N ASN A 30 -6.52 -7.63 -11.64
CA ASN A 30 -5.40 -7.85 -12.56
C ASN A 30 -5.93 -8.38 -13.90
N THR A 31 -5.91 -7.55 -14.93
CA THR A 31 -6.36 -7.91 -16.29
C THR A 31 -5.24 -8.55 -17.12
N GLY A 32 -4.03 -8.69 -16.57
CA GLY A 32 -2.91 -9.36 -17.21
C GLY A 32 -2.96 -10.88 -17.06
N ASP A 33 -2.01 -11.55 -17.69
CA ASP A 33 -1.82 -13.01 -17.69
C ASP A 33 -0.82 -13.50 -16.63
N ARG A 34 -0.16 -12.57 -15.94
CA ARG A 34 0.88 -12.84 -14.94
C ARG A 34 0.50 -12.21 -13.60
N PRO A 35 0.87 -12.86 -12.48
CA PRO A 35 0.61 -12.30 -11.17
C PRO A 35 1.42 -11.02 -10.93
N VAL A 36 0.81 -10.08 -10.21
CA VAL A 36 1.44 -8.82 -9.81
C VAL A 36 1.47 -8.74 -8.29
N GLN A 37 2.57 -8.24 -7.72
CA GLN A 37 2.69 -8.01 -6.28
C GLN A 37 3.13 -6.56 -6.04
N VAL A 38 2.41 -5.85 -5.16
CA VAL A 38 2.65 -4.44 -4.85
C VAL A 38 3.01 -4.31 -3.38
N GLY A 39 4.16 -3.67 -3.10
CA GLY A 39 4.69 -3.49 -1.75
C GLY A 39 3.99 -2.38 -0.95
N SER A 40 4.10 -2.47 0.36
CA SER A 40 3.48 -1.57 1.36
C SER A 40 3.66 -0.07 1.09
N HIS A 41 4.81 0.36 0.56
CA HIS A 41 5.18 1.79 0.41
C HIS A 41 5.26 2.25 -1.05
N PHE A 42 4.84 1.41 -1.99
CA PHE A 42 4.78 1.82 -3.38
C PHE A 42 3.63 2.82 -3.59
N HIS A 43 3.86 3.87 -4.39
CA HIS A 43 2.81 4.82 -4.76
C HIS A 43 1.75 4.11 -5.61
N PHE A 44 0.60 3.79 -5.03
CA PHE A 44 -0.31 2.79 -5.59
C PHE A 44 -0.84 3.17 -6.97
N ALA A 45 -1.08 4.47 -7.22
CA ALA A 45 -1.47 4.97 -8.54
C ALA A 45 -0.46 4.62 -9.66
N GLN A 46 0.81 4.36 -9.34
CA GLN A 46 1.82 3.96 -10.31
C GLN A 46 2.02 2.45 -10.45
N ALA A 47 1.20 1.63 -9.77
CA ALA A 47 1.33 0.17 -9.82
C ALA A 47 1.18 -0.35 -11.27
N ASN A 48 1.56 -1.61 -11.51
CA ASN A 48 1.54 -2.21 -12.85
C ASN A 48 0.25 -1.87 -13.64
N THR A 49 0.38 -1.47 -14.89
CA THR A 49 -0.74 -1.03 -15.75
C THR A 49 -1.76 -2.14 -16.03
N ALA A 50 -1.38 -3.41 -15.85
CA ALA A 50 -2.30 -4.54 -15.90
C ALA A 50 -3.30 -4.56 -14.74
N LEU A 51 -3.09 -3.78 -13.67
CA LEU A 51 -4.05 -3.62 -12.59
C LEU A 51 -5.07 -2.54 -12.96
N SER A 52 -6.33 -2.93 -13.10
CA SER A 52 -7.48 -2.05 -13.33
C SER A 52 -8.09 -1.61 -12.00
N PHE A 53 -8.14 -0.30 -11.77
CA PHE A 53 -8.74 0.39 -10.62
C PHE A 53 -8.76 1.91 -10.86
N ASP A 54 -9.40 2.67 -9.97
CA ASP A 54 -9.39 4.13 -10.03
C ASP A 54 -8.02 4.71 -9.62
N ARG A 55 -7.22 5.08 -10.63
CA ARG A 55 -5.88 5.66 -10.47
C ARG A 55 -5.90 7.05 -9.85
N THR A 56 -6.97 7.81 -10.09
CA THR A 56 -7.14 9.16 -9.55
C THR A 56 -7.41 9.08 -8.06
N ALA A 57 -8.29 8.18 -7.63
CA ALA A 57 -8.56 7.93 -6.21
C ALA A 57 -7.34 7.36 -5.46
N ALA A 58 -6.46 6.64 -6.15
CA ALA A 58 -5.22 6.10 -5.57
C ALA A 58 -4.05 7.09 -5.52
N HIS A 59 -4.20 8.30 -6.07
CA HIS A 59 -3.10 9.26 -6.19
C HIS A 59 -2.61 9.73 -4.81
N GLY A 60 -1.30 9.61 -4.58
CA GLY A 60 -0.64 9.94 -3.34
C GLY A 60 -0.93 8.98 -2.18
N LEU A 61 -1.44 7.79 -2.47
CA LEU A 61 -1.74 6.75 -1.49
C LEU A 61 -0.82 5.52 -1.66
N ARG A 62 -0.74 4.72 -0.60
CA ARG A 62 -0.04 3.42 -0.53
C ARG A 62 -0.90 2.40 0.20
N LEU A 63 -0.57 1.12 0.10
CA LEU A 63 -1.30 0.05 0.79
C LEU A 63 -1.27 0.22 2.33
N ASP A 64 -2.42 0.05 3.00
CA ASP A 64 -2.53 -0.04 4.45
C ASP A 64 -2.23 -1.46 4.92
N VAL A 65 -0.96 -1.85 4.80
CA VAL A 65 -0.44 -3.13 5.27
C VAL A 65 0.84 -2.89 6.07
N ALA A 66 1.26 -3.89 6.85
CA ALA A 66 2.47 -3.79 7.65
C ALA A 66 3.69 -3.44 6.77
N ALA A 67 4.57 -2.58 7.30
CA ALA A 67 5.78 -2.17 6.58
C ALA A 67 6.62 -3.40 6.19
N GLY A 68 7.16 -3.38 4.97
CA GLY A 68 7.92 -4.50 4.40
C GLY A 68 7.08 -5.63 3.79
N THR A 69 5.75 -5.62 3.97
CA THR A 69 4.85 -6.61 3.34
C THR A 69 4.32 -6.11 1.99
N ALA A 70 3.55 -6.96 1.30
CA ALA A 70 3.00 -6.70 -0.02
C ALA A 70 1.65 -7.41 -0.22
N VAL A 71 0.85 -6.92 -1.18
CA VAL A 71 -0.38 -7.58 -1.63
C VAL A 71 -0.16 -8.18 -3.01
N ARG A 72 -0.59 -9.43 -3.20
CA ARG A 72 -0.52 -10.17 -4.46
C ARG A 72 -1.87 -10.22 -5.15
N PHE A 73 -1.86 -10.01 -6.46
CA PHE A 73 -3.01 -9.98 -7.36
C PHE A 73 -2.84 -11.06 -8.44
N GLU A 74 -3.67 -12.09 -8.37
CA GLU A 74 -3.72 -13.14 -9.40
C GLU A 74 -4.47 -12.66 -10.65
N PRO A 75 -4.14 -13.17 -11.84
CA PRO A 75 -4.88 -12.89 -13.08
C PRO A 75 -6.39 -13.11 -12.95
N GLY A 76 -7.18 -12.12 -13.36
CA GLY A 76 -8.65 -12.18 -13.44
C GLY A 76 -9.39 -12.15 -12.10
N VAL A 77 -8.69 -12.09 -10.96
CA VAL A 77 -9.32 -12.10 -9.64
C VAL A 77 -9.48 -10.67 -9.13
N GLU A 78 -10.70 -10.33 -8.72
CA GLU A 78 -10.97 -9.07 -8.03
C GLU A 78 -10.48 -9.14 -6.58
N ARG A 79 -9.88 -8.06 -6.12
CA ARG A 79 -9.42 -7.94 -4.74
C ARG A 79 -9.66 -6.54 -4.22
N GLU A 80 -10.32 -6.46 -3.07
CA GLU A 80 -10.43 -5.22 -2.31
C GLU A 80 -9.12 -4.93 -1.56
N VAL A 81 -8.67 -3.67 -1.62
CA VAL A 81 -7.51 -3.17 -0.86
C VAL A 81 -7.85 -1.87 -0.17
N VAL A 82 -7.20 -1.64 0.96
CA VAL A 82 -7.28 -0.38 1.71
C VAL A 82 -5.99 0.40 1.49
N LEU A 83 -6.13 1.68 1.17
CA LEU A 83 -5.03 2.61 0.95
C LEU A 83 -5.03 3.70 2.02
N VAL A 84 -3.82 4.15 2.38
CA VAL A 84 -3.55 5.28 3.27
C VAL A 84 -2.62 6.28 2.60
N PRO A 85 -2.62 7.57 2.99
CA PRO A 85 -1.74 8.57 2.40
C PRO A 85 -0.26 8.22 2.56
N LEU A 86 0.52 8.53 1.52
CA LEU A 86 1.94 8.76 1.70
C LEU A 86 2.12 10.00 2.58
N ALA A 87 2.84 9.83 3.70
CA ALA A 87 3.13 10.88 4.67
C ALA A 87 4.46 11.60 4.36
N GLY A 88 4.95 12.42 5.28
CA GLY A 88 6.19 13.18 5.11
C GLY A 88 6.04 14.31 4.10
N ALA A 89 7.08 14.53 3.28
CA ALA A 89 7.07 15.59 2.26
C ALA A 89 6.10 15.35 1.09
N ARG A 90 5.52 14.14 0.98
CA ARG A 90 4.62 13.73 -0.11
C ARG A 90 5.22 13.95 -1.51
N VAL A 91 6.54 13.79 -1.64
CA VAL A 91 7.24 13.82 -2.94
C VAL A 91 7.55 12.40 -3.37
N VAL A 92 7.10 12.00 -4.55
CA VAL A 92 7.46 10.74 -5.20
C VAL A 92 8.42 11.04 -6.35
N PRO A 93 9.74 10.90 -6.15
CA PRO A 93 10.75 11.32 -7.12
C PRO A 93 10.81 10.42 -8.37
N GLY A 94 10.19 9.24 -8.33
CA GLY A 94 10.09 8.33 -9.46
C GLY A 94 10.40 6.89 -9.09
N LEU A 95 9.43 6.01 -9.34
CA LEU A 95 9.60 4.55 -9.42
C LEU A 95 9.18 4.03 -10.82
N THR A 96 8.32 4.79 -11.49
CA THR A 96 8.00 4.70 -12.92
C THR A 96 7.96 6.12 -13.51
N LEU A 97 8.08 6.22 -14.84
CA LEU A 97 8.04 7.50 -15.56
C LEU A 97 6.65 7.74 -16.18
N PRO A 98 6.19 9.01 -16.24
CA PRO A 98 6.82 10.20 -15.67
C PRO A 98 6.77 10.19 -14.14
N ALA A 99 7.77 10.83 -13.50
CA ALA A 99 7.80 10.96 -12.06
C ALA A 99 6.61 11.82 -11.58
N PRO A 100 5.86 11.41 -10.54
CA PRO A 100 4.73 12.20 -10.03
C PRO A 100 5.19 13.52 -9.38
N GLY A 101 6.38 13.53 -8.79
CA GLY A 101 6.89 14.72 -8.09
C GLY A 101 6.11 14.99 -6.81
N ASP A 102 5.83 16.26 -6.54
CA ASP A 102 5.02 16.70 -5.41
C ASP A 102 3.56 16.28 -5.60
N LEU A 103 3.02 15.51 -4.66
CA LEU A 103 1.65 15.01 -4.68
C LEU A 103 0.63 16.01 -4.10
N GLY A 104 1.09 17.20 -3.68
CA GLY A 104 0.31 18.22 -3.01
C GLY A 104 0.05 17.90 -1.53
N GLY A 105 -0.31 18.92 -0.75
CA GLY A 105 -0.63 18.78 0.67
C GLY A 105 -2.13 18.67 0.95
N GLN A 106 -2.54 17.67 1.74
CA GLN A 106 -3.70 17.83 2.60
C GLN A 106 -3.14 18.26 3.96
N ARG A 107 -3.36 19.53 4.33
CA ARG A 107 -3.11 20.03 5.69
C ARG A 107 -4.23 19.55 6.60
#